data_AF-A0A7X7THW1-F1
#
_entry.id   AF-A0A7X7THW1-F1
#
_cell.length_a   1.000
_cell.length_b   1.000
_cell.length_c   1.000
_cell.angle_alpha   90.00
_cell.angle_beta   90.00
_cell.angle_gamma   90.00
#
_symmetry.space_group_name_H-M   'P 1'
#
loop_
_entity.id
_entity.type
_entity.pdbx_description
1 polymer ?
#
loop_
_entity_poly.entity_id
_entity_poly.type
_entity_poly.pdbx_seq_one_letter_code
_entity_poly.pdbx_strand_id
1 'polypeptide(L)'
;MRYEFPPLIAAIWDAKTTIERIRKYPGDTVFILKTDLISVQGQIKALKKLSFRVFVDIDFVDGLSGDEYGFRFLKLQGLDGIITVKPRLIEVA
;
A
#
# COMPACT_ATOMS: atom_id res chain seq x y z
N MET A 1 -13.61 20.44 25.79
CA MET A 1 -12.93 20.68 24.50
C MET A 1 -12.76 19.33 23.81
N ARG A 2 -13.41 19.08 22.67
CA ARG A 2 -13.17 17.86 21.89
C ARG A 2 -11.91 18.09 21.08
N TYR A 3 -10.89 17.24 21.28
CA TYR A 3 -9.72 17.21 20.41
C TYR A 3 -10.11 16.50 19.11
N GLU A 4 -10.07 17.20 17.98
CA GLU A 4 -10.08 16.56 16.66
C GLU A 4 -8.68 16.03 16.40
N PHE A 5 -8.56 14.71 16.40
CA PHE A 5 -7.32 14.07 15.98
C PHE A 5 -7.19 14.19 14.47
N PRO A 6 -5.98 14.42 13.94
CA PRO A 6 -5.74 14.35 12.51
C PRO A 6 -6.13 12.98 11.96
N PRO A 7 -6.39 12.86 10.64
CA PRO A 7 -6.75 11.58 10.04
C PRO A 7 -5.65 10.55 10.28
N LEU A 8 -6.02 9.39 10.82
CA LEU A 8 -5.15 8.25 10.98
C LEU A 8 -5.12 7.48 9.66
N ILE A 9 -3.94 7.24 9.09
CA ILE A 9 -3.74 6.33 7.95
C ILE A 9 -3.06 5.06 8.47
N ALA A 10 -3.60 3.89 8.15
CA ALA A 10 -3.05 2.64 8.64
C ALA A 10 -1.80 2.21 7.86
N ALA A 11 -0.66 2.14 8.54
CA ALA A 11 0.59 1.64 8.00
C ALA A 11 0.79 0.15 8.35
N ILE A 12 0.86 -0.69 7.32
CA ILE A 12 0.90 -2.16 7.41
C ILE A 12 2.33 -2.63 7.09
N TRP A 13 3.01 -3.18 8.10
CA TRP A 13 4.37 -3.73 7.95
C TRP A 13 4.40 -5.24 7.63
N ASP A 14 3.39 -5.98 8.07
CA ASP A 14 3.23 -7.41 7.77
C ASP A 14 1.77 -7.69 7.43
N ALA A 15 1.49 -7.98 6.16
CA ALA A 15 0.13 -8.16 5.70
C ALA A 15 -0.51 -9.48 6.22
N LYS A 16 0.28 -10.50 6.58
CA LYS A 16 -0.27 -11.77 7.09
C LYS A 16 -1.05 -11.57 8.39
N THR A 17 -0.58 -10.68 9.26
CA THR A 17 -1.20 -10.39 10.56
C THR A 17 -2.25 -9.27 10.53
N THR A 18 -2.42 -8.58 9.39
CA THR A 18 -3.07 -7.27 9.38
C THR A 18 -4.45 -7.22 8.72
N ILE A 19 -4.79 -8.13 7.81
CA ILE A 19 -6.10 -8.10 7.11
C ILE A 19 -7.28 -8.28 8.08
N GLU A 20 -7.13 -9.05 9.16
CA GLU A 20 -8.22 -9.17 10.15
C GLU A 20 -8.33 -7.95 11.05
N ARG A 21 -7.19 -7.36 11.44
CA ARG A 21 -7.13 -6.18 12.30
C ARG A 21 -7.63 -4.93 11.59
N ILE A 22 -7.37 -4.80 10.29
CA ILE A 22 -7.75 -3.62 9.50
C ILE A 22 -9.26 -3.43 9.38
N ARG A 23 -10.07 -4.48 9.61
CA ARG A 23 -11.54 -4.36 9.62
C ARG A 23 -12.06 -3.45 10.75
N LYS A 24 -11.29 -3.25 11.81
CA LYS A 24 -11.63 -2.35 12.92
C LYS A 24 -11.10 -0.93 12.72
N TYR A 25 -10.29 -0.70 11.68
CA TYR A 25 -9.76 0.62 11.38
C TYR A 25 -10.88 1.45 10.72
N PRO A 26 -11.23 2.63 11.30
CA PRO A 26 -12.38 3.41 10.86
C PRO A 26 -12.10 4.27 9.61
N GLY A 27 -10.85 4.34 9.15
CA GLY A 27 -10.50 5.05 7.93
C GLY A 27 -10.65 4.19 6.68
N ASP A 28 -10.26 4.75 5.55
CA ASP A 28 -10.43 4.16 4.22
C ASP A 28 -9.12 4.03 3.45
N THR A 29 -7.98 4.33 4.07
CA THR A 29 -6.67 4.37 3.40
C THR A 29 -5.64 3.54 4.15
N VAL A 30 -4.85 2.75 3.40
CA VAL A 30 -3.81 1.89 3.95
C VAL A 30 -2.52 2.00 3.15
N PHE A 31 -1.40 1.99 3.86
CA PHE A 31 -0.05 1.96 3.29
C PHE A 31 0.57 0.59 3.57
N ILE A 32 0.92 -0.16 2.53
CA ILE A 32 1.71 -1.39 2.64
C ILE A 32 3.17 -0.98 2.63
N LEU A 33 3.84 -1.05 3.78
CA LEU A 33 5.22 -0.59 3.95
C LEU A 33 6.27 -1.67 3.70
N LYS A 34 5.86 -2.95 3.67
CA LYS A 34 6.73 -4.07 3.29
C LYS A 34 5.91 -5.23 2.77
N THR A 35 6.37 -5.84 1.67
CA THR A 35 5.76 -7.03 1.07
C THR A 35 6.75 -7.70 0.12
N ASP A 36 6.28 -8.66 -0.67
CA ASP A 36 7.06 -9.38 -1.67
C ASP A 36 6.26 -9.53 -2.98
N LEU A 37 6.98 -9.73 -4.09
CA LEU A 37 6.42 -9.87 -5.43
C LEU A 37 5.30 -10.92 -5.52
N ILE A 38 5.43 -12.02 -4.77
CA ILE A 38 4.50 -13.15 -4.82
C ILE A 38 3.19 -12.78 -4.09
N SER A 39 3.31 -12.11 -2.95
CA SER A 39 2.18 -11.83 -2.06
C SER A 39 1.45 -10.52 -2.39
N VAL A 40 2.13 -9.52 -2.97
CA VAL A 40 1.61 -8.14 -3.11
C VAL A 40 0.27 -8.07 -3.83
N GLN A 41 0.08 -8.87 -4.89
CA GLN A 41 -1.19 -8.91 -5.63
C GLN A 41 -2.35 -9.37 -4.74
N GLY A 42 -2.13 -10.43 -3.96
CA GLY A 42 -3.14 -10.98 -3.06
C GLY A 42 -3.55 -9.97 -1.97
N GLN A 43 -2.57 -9.25 -1.43
CA GLN A 43 -2.77 -8.23 -0.40
C GLN A 43 -3.56 -7.03 -0.94
N ILE A 44 -3.17 -6.49 -2.11
CA ILE A 44 -3.89 -5.40 -2.77
C ILE A 44 -5.35 -5.83 -2.99
N LYS A 45 -5.58 -6.98 -3.62
CA LYS A 45 -6.94 -7.48 -3.88
C LYS A 45 -7.76 -7.65 -2.61
N ALA A 46 -7.18 -8.15 -1.52
CA ALA A 46 -7.87 -8.32 -0.25
C ALA A 46 -8.30 -6.97 0.36
N LEU A 47 -7.43 -5.96 0.31
CA LEU A 47 -7.72 -4.62 0.83
C LEU A 47 -8.72 -3.87 -0.06
N LYS A 48 -8.58 -3.97 -1.39
CA LYS A 48 -9.56 -3.39 -2.33
C LYS A 48 -10.96 -3.99 -2.17
N LYS A 49 -11.08 -5.29 -1.86
CA LYS A 49 -12.37 -5.93 -1.53
C LYS A 49 -13.04 -5.34 -0.29
N LEU A 50 -12.25 -4.77 0.63
CA LEU A 50 -12.75 -4.04 1.80
C LEU A 50 -12.94 -2.54 1.52
N SER A 51 -12.86 -2.12 0.26
CA SER A 51 -13.00 -0.72 -0.20
C SER A 51 -11.93 0.25 0.30
N PHE A 52 -10.74 -0.25 0.66
CA PHE A 52 -9.60 0.61 0.98
C PHE A 52 -8.99 1.26 -0.27
N ARG A 53 -8.48 2.48 -0.11
CA ARG A 53 -7.42 3.08 -0.91
C ARG A 53 -6.09 2.48 -0.48
N VAL A 54 -5.37 1.87 -1.39
CA VAL A 54 -4.17 1.07 -1.13
C VAL A 54 -2.97 1.76 -1.77
N PHE A 55 -2.01 2.14 -0.94
CA PHE A 55 -0.70 2.59 -1.38
C PHE A 55 0.35 1.55 -1.02
N VAL A 56 1.33 1.37 -1.89
CA VAL A 56 2.43 0.41 -1.68
C VAL A 56 3.74 1.16 -1.70
N ASP A 57 4.56 0.96 -0.67
CA ASP A 57 5.95 1.36 -0.71
C ASP A 57 6.73 0.45 -1.67
N ILE A 58 6.98 0.96 -2.87
CA ILE A 58 7.63 0.20 -3.95
C ILE A 58 9.09 -0.10 -3.62
N ASP A 59 9.72 0.70 -2.76
CA ASP A 59 11.11 0.52 -2.37
C ASP A 59 11.30 -0.67 -1.42
N PHE A 60 10.20 -1.17 -0.83
CA PHE A 60 10.17 -2.30 0.09
C PHE A 60 9.29 -3.47 -0.41
N VAL A 61 9.24 -3.68 -1.72
CA VAL A 61 8.68 -4.90 -2.31
C VAL A 61 9.80 -5.87 -2.67
N ASP A 62 10.00 -6.90 -1.86
CA ASP A 62 11.03 -7.90 -2.08
C ASP A 62 10.81 -8.62 -3.43
N GLY A 63 11.84 -8.65 -4.27
CA GLY A 63 11.80 -9.30 -5.59
C GLY A 63 11.18 -8.45 -6.72
N LEU A 64 10.75 -7.21 -6.46
CA LEU A 64 10.31 -6.26 -7.48
C LEU A 64 11.32 -5.11 -7.59
N SER A 65 11.70 -4.73 -8.81
CA SER A 65 12.51 -3.53 -9.00
C SER A 65 11.67 -2.29 -8.71
N GLY A 66 12.19 -1.36 -7.91
CA GLY A 66 11.57 -0.05 -7.73
C GLY A 66 11.92 0.89 -8.88
N ASP A 67 11.50 0.52 -10.09
CA ASP A 67 11.63 1.28 -11.34
C ASP A 67 10.27 1.44 -12.04
N GLU A 68 10.25 2.05 -13.23
CA GLU A 68 9.02 2.31 -13.99
C GLU A 68 8.23 1.03 -14.31
N TYR A 69 8.91 -0.09 -14.60
CA TYR A 69 8.23 -1.36 -14.89
C TYR A 69 7.69 -2.00 -13.61
N GLY A 70 8.40 -1.86 -12.49
CA GLY A 70 7.88 -2.24 -11.18
C GLY A 70 6.61 -1.48 -10.81
N PHE A 71 6.61 -0.16 -11.05
CA PHE A 71 5.42 0.67 -10.87
C PHE A 71 4.26 0.22 -11.78
N ARG A 72 4.52 0.01 -13.08
CA ARG A 72 3.50 -0.46 -14.04
C ARG A 72 2.93 -1.81 -13.62
N PHE A 73 3.77 -2.73 -13.17
CA PHE A 73 3.32 -4.03 -12.65
C PHE A 73 2.34 -3.85 -11.47
N LEU A 74 2.69 -3.01 -10.50
CA LEU A 74 1.81 -2.70 -9.36
C LEU A 74 0.51 -2.05 -9.83
N LYS A 75 0.58 -1.06 -10.74
CA LYS A 75 -0.59 -0.36 -11.30
C LYS A 75 -1.61 -1.34 -11.89
N LEU A 76 -1.14 -2.37 -12.59
CA LEU A 76 -1.99 -3.44 -13.13
C LEU A 76 -2.67 -4.30 -12.05
N GLN A 77 -2.17 -4.31 -10.81
CA GLN A 77 -2.80 -5.00 -9.68
C GLN A 77 -3.93 -4.19 -9.03
N GLY A 78 -4.09 -2.91 -9.40
CA GLY A 78 -5.18 -2.05 -8.93
C GLY A 78 -4.94 -1.34 -7.60
N LEU A 79 -3.67 -1.06 -7.25
CA LEU A 79 -3.39 -0.09 -6.19
C LEU A 79 -3.77 1.34 -6.62
N ASP A 80 -3.91 2.23 -5.65
CA ASP A 80 -4.29 3.64 -5.85
C ASP A 80 -3.07 4.57 -5.99
N GLY A 81 -1.89 4.17 -5.51
CA GLY A 81 -0.64 4.91 -5.71
C GLY A 81 0.57 4.26 -5.03
N ILE A 82 1.78 4.74 -5.33
CA ILE A 82 3.01 4.25 -4.70
C ILE A 82 3.55 5.24 -3.67
N ILE A 83 4.33 4.73 -2.73
CA ILE A 83 5.24 5.49 -1.88
C ILE A 83 6.65 5.18 -2.36
N THR A 84 7.49 6.20 -2.51
CA THR A 84 8.89 6.02 -2.90
C THR A 84 9.73 7.20 -2.45
N VAL A 85 11.01 6.95 -2.19
CA VAL A 85 12.02 7.99 -1.97
C VAL A 85 12.82 8.31 -3.24
N LYS A 86 12.60 7.58 -4.34
CA LYS A 86 13.38 7.71 -5.58
C LYS A 86 12.82 8.85 -6.45
N PRO A 87 13.57 9.94 -6.69
CA PRO A 87 13.08 11.08 -7.47
C PRO A 87 12.60 10.70 -8.88
N ARG A 88 13.31 9.80 -9.56
CA ARG A 88 12.94 9.33 -10.90
C ARG A 88 11.52 8.76 -10.96
N LEU A 89 11.07 8.07 -9.91
CA LEU A 89 9.72 7.50 -9.87
C LEU A 89 8.64 8.56 -9.65
N ILE A 90 8.97 9.66 -8.97
CA ILE A 90 8.06 10.79 -8.74
C ILE A 90 7.67 11.44 -10.07
N GLU A 91 8.59 11.46 -11.04
CA GLU A 91 8.37 12.08 -12.36
C GLU A 91 7.52 11.23 -13.32
N VAL A 92 7.46 9.91 -13.12
CA VAL A 92 6.86 8.97 -14.10
C VAL A 92 5.60 8.25 -13.60
N ALA A 93 5.26 8.38 -12.31
CA ALA A 93 4.15 7.65 -11.68
C ALA A 93 2.76 8.28 -11.91
#